data_AF-A0A9X4B064-F1
#
_entry.id   AF-A0A9X4B064-F1
#
_cell.length_a   1.000
_cell.length_b   1.000
_cell.length_c   1.000
_cell.angle_alpha   90.00
_cell.angle_beta   90.00
_cell.angle_gamma   90.00
#
_symmetry.space_group_name_H-M   'P 1'
#
loop_
_entity.id
_entity.type
_entity.pdbx_description
1 polymer ?
#
loop_
_entity_poly.entity_id
_entity_poly.type
_entity_poly.pdbx_seq_one_letter_code
_entity_poly.pdbx_strand_id
1 'polypeptide(L)' 'MDVLITGLMNDGYAARTSNDVRRTFNMKRSNGEFIGAFAPYGYKKDPENKNALIIDEEPEEVIRNIYHWYVEDGMSKK' A
#
# COMPACT_ATOMS: atom_id res chain seq x y z
N MET A 1 12.63 11.80 40.30
CA MET A 1 13.59 11.60 39.18
C MET A 1 13.31 10.30 38.43
N ASP A 2 13.02 9.18 39.11
CA ASP A 2 12.78 7.87 38.46
C ASP A 2 11.58 7.79 37.50
N VAL A 3 10.46 8.46 37.83
CA VAL A 3 9.26 8.45 36.98
C VAL A 3 9.50 9.19 35.65
N LEU A 4 10.27 10.29 35.69
CA LEU A 4 10.61 11.07 34.49
C LEU A 4 11.59 10.31 33.58
N ILE A 5 12.58 9.65 34.17
CA ILE A 5 13.57 8.83 33.44
C ILE A 5 12.87 7.65 32.76
N THR A 6 11.98 6.96 33.46
CA THR A 6 11.18 5.85 32.92
C THR A 6 10.30 6.31 31.75
N GLY A 7 9.68 7.48 31.86
CA GLY A 7 8.88 8.08 30.78
C GLY A 7 9.70 8.32 29.52
N LEU A 8 10.86 8.98 29.65
CA LEU A 8 11.76 9.25 28.52
C LEU A 8 12.29 7.95 27.86
N MET A 9 12.60 6.94 28.66
CA MET A 9 13.04 5.64 28.15
C MET A 9 11.93 4.94 27.35
N ASN A 10 10.70 4.97 27.85
CA ASN A 10 9.55 4.39 27.17
C ASN A 10 9.25 5.07 25.83
N ASP A 11 9.29 6.41 25.79
CA ASP A 11 9.10 7.19 24.57
C ASP A 11 10.19 6.87 23.53
N GLY A 12 11.45 6.76 23.99
CA GLY A 12 12.57 6.36 23.15
C GLY A 12 12.41 4.95 22.58
N TYR A 13 11.86 4.02 23.35
CA TYR A 13 11.58 2.66 22.89
C TYR A 13 10.46 2.61 21.85
N ALA A 14 9.35 3.31 22.11
CA ALA A 14 8.23 3.43 21.18
C ALA A 14 8.67 4.07 19.85
N ALA A 15 9.50 5.13 19.91
CA ALA A 15 10.02 5.80 18.73
C ALA A 15 10.91 4.89 17.87
N ARG A 16 11.84 4.14 18.50
CA ARG A 16 12.68 3.17 17.79
C ARG A 16 11.84 2.10 17.10
N THR A 17 10.90 1.51 17.83
CA THR A 17 10.00 0.47 17.29
C THR A 17 9.22 0.99 16.09
N SER A 18 8.67 2.20 16.19
CA SER A 18 7.97 2.85 15.07
C SER A 18 8.88 3.04 13.86
N ASN A 19 10.13 3.46 14.08
CA ASN A 19 11.11 3.64 13.01
C ASN A 19 11.51 2.31 12.35
N ASP A 20 11.67 1.24 13.11
CA ASP A 20 11.99 -0.09 12.59
C ASP A 20 10.85 -0.65 11.72
N VAL A 21 9.60 -0.45 12.14
CA VAL A 21 8.41 -0.81 11.34
C VAL A 21 8.38 -0.02 10.03
N ARG A 22 8.58 1.30 10.08
CA ARG A 22 8.64 2.15 8.88
C ARG A 22 9.77 1.72 7.94
N ARG A 23 10.94 1.40 8.49
CA ARG A 23 12.10 0.93 7.72
C ARG A 23 11.78 -0.38 6.99
N THR A 24 11.15 -1.32 7.68
CA THR A 24 10.74 -2.60 7.10
C THR A 24 9.74 -2.40 5.96
N PHE A 25 8.74 -1.53 6.14
CA PHE A 25 7.78 -1.20 5.08
C PHE A 25 8.43 -0.49 3.88
N ASN A 26 9.37 0.42 4.13
CA ASN A 26 10.09 1.09 3.06
C ASN A 26 10.95 0.11 2.26
N MET A 27 11.63 -0.82 2.93
CA MET A 27 12.39 -1.89 2.27
C MET A 27 11.50 -2.77 1.37
N LYS A 28 10.35 -3.18 1.87
CA LYS A 28 9.39 -3.97 1.06
C LYS A 28 8.92 -3.19 -0.17
N ARG A 29 8.57 -1.91 -0.02
CA ARG A 29 8.20 -1.05 -1.15
C ARG A 29 9.33 -0.90 -2.16
N SER A 30 10.58 -0.73 -1.72
CA SER A 30 11.72 -0.63 -2.63
C SER A 30 11.98 -1.94 -3.38
N ASN A 31 11.59 -3.08 -2.81
CA ASN A 31 11.65 -4.38 -3.46
C ASN A 31 10.47 -4.65 -4.41
N GLY A 32 9.53 -3.70 -4.55
CA GLY A 32 8.32 -3.89 -5.36
C GLY A 32 7.24 -4.74 -4.69
N GLU A 33 7.38 -5.05 -3.40
CA GLU A 33 6.39 -5.83 -2.66
C GLU A 33 5.15 -4.98 -2.34
N PHE A 34 3.98 -5.51 -2.66
CA PHE A 34 2.70 -4.96 -2.25
C PHE A 34 2.44 -5.24 -0.77
N ILE A 35 2.38 -4.18 0.05
CA ILE A 35 2.17 -4.30 1.50
C ILE A 35 0.79 -3.80 1.97
N GLY A 36 -0.12 -3.52 1.03
CA GLY A 36 -1.47 -3.06 1.34
C GLY A 36 -2.37 -4.16 1.90
N ALA A 37 -3.35 -3.77 2.72
CA ALA A 37 -4.34 -4.71 3.25
C ALA A 37 -5.22 -5.30 2.14
N PHE A 38 -5.63 -4.47 1.17
CA PHE A 38 -6.53 -4.82 0.07
C PHE A 38 -5.90 -4.48 -1.27
N ALA A 39 -6.12 -5.31 -2.30
CA ALA A 39 -5.65 -5.03 -3.65
C ALA A 39 -6.43 -3.85 -4.27
N PRO A 40 -5.78 -3.01 -5.09
CA PRO A 40 -6.49 -1.99 -5.88
C PRO A 40 -7.50 -2.60 -6.85
N TYR A 41 -8.53 -1.84 -7.22
CA TYR A 41 -9.50 -2.28 -8.23
C TYR A 41 -8.82 -2.64 -9.56
N GLY A 42 -9.20 -3.76 -10.16
CA GLY A 42 -8.51 -4.33 -11.33
C GLY A 42 -7.39 -5.30 -11.01
N TYR A 43 -7.08 -5.48 -9.72
CA TYR A 43 -6.05 -6.42 -9.26
C TYR A 43 -6.57 -7.28 -8.11
N LYS A 44 -6.07 -8.51 -8.05
CA LYS A 44 -6.24 -9.46 -6.94
C LYS A 44 -4.87 -9.72 -6.31
N LYS A 45 -4.85 -10.09 -5.03
CA LYS A 45 -3.61 -10.59 -4.41
C LYS A 45 -3.27 -11.94 -5.01
N ASP A 46 -2.00 -12.16 -5.32
CA ASP A 46 -1.53 -13.47 -5.74
C ASP A 46 -1.73 -14.48 -4.59
N PRO A 47 -2.45 -15.60 -4.82
CA PRO A 47 -2.67 -16.64 -3.81
C PRO A 47 -1.38 -17.26 -3.27
N GLU A 48 -0.35 -17.36 -4.12
CA GLU A 48 0.94 -17.96 -3.79
C GLU A 48 1.91 -16.94 -3.18
N ASN A 49 1.71 -15.65 -3.48
CA ASN A 49 2.53 -14.57 -2.94
C ASN A 49 1.68 -13.33 -2.57
N LYS A 50 1.30 -13.20 -1.30
CA LYS A 50 0.53 -12.05 -0.80
C LYS A 50 1.15 -10.66 -1.05
N ASN A 51 2.44 -10.59 -1.36
CA ASN A 51 3.17 -9.38 -1.71
C ASN A 51 3.18 -9.09 -3.22
N ALA A 52 2.56 -9.93 -4.04
CA ALA A 52 2.37 -9.74 -5.47
C ALA A 52 0.89 -9.50 -5.78
N LEU A 53 0.65 -8.81 -6.89
CA LEU A 53 -0.67 -8.53 -7.43
C LEU A 53 -0.79 -9.21 -8.80
N ILE A 54 -1.93 -9.84 -9.04
CA ILE A 54 -2.34 -10.41 -10.32
C ILE A 54 -3.51 -9.62 -10.88
N ILE A 55 -3.70 -9.67 -12.21
CA ILE A 55 -4.83 -8.99 -12.86
C ILE A 55 -6.14 -9.65 -12.42
N ASP A 56 -7.13 -8.83 -12.12
CA ASP A 56 -8.50 -9.28 -11.94
C ASP A 56 -9.27 -9.13 -13.24
N GLU A 57 -9.71 -10.25 -13.82
CA GLU A 57 -10.48 -10.29 -15.07
C GLU A 57 -11.94 -9.85 -14.87
N GLU A 58 -12.48 -9.97 -13.66
CA GLU A 58 -13.88 -9.62 -13.35
C GLU A 58 -14.22 -8.14 -13.65
N PRO A 59 -13.40 -7.15 -13.23
CA PRO A 59 -13.61 -5.75 -13.56
C PRO A 59 -13.03 -5.30 -14.92
N GLU A 60 -12.49 -6.20 -15.75
CA GLU A 60 -11.71 -5.83 -16.95
C GLU A 60 -12.52 -4.94 -17.91
N GLU A 61 -13.75 -5.32 -18.22
CA GLU A 61 -14.62 -4.57 -19.13
C GLU A 61 -14.88 -3.15 -18.60
N VAL A 62 -15.13 -3.03 -17.31
CA VAL A 62 -15.38 -1.74 -16.65
C VAL A 62 -14.16 -0.83 -16.76
N ILE A 63 -12.96 -1.37 -16.51
CA ILE A 63 -11.70 -0.61 -16.60
C ILE A 63 -11.44 -0.14 -18.03
N ARG A 64 -11.67 -1.01 -19.02
CA ARG A 64 -11.55 -0.66 -20.45
C ARG A 64 -12.52 0.44 -20.84
N ASN A 65 -13.79 0.36 -20.40
CA ASN A 65 -14.79 1.37 -20.65
C ASN A 65 -14.42 2.72 -20.01
N ILE A 66 -13.98 2.72 -18.75
CA ILE A 66 -13.50 3.94 -18.07
C ILE A 66 -12.34 4.57 -18.84
N TYR A 67 -11.37 3.77 -19.28
CA TYR A 67 -10.23 4.27 -20.06
C TYR A 67 -10.69 4.89 -21.39
N HIS A 68 -11.55 4.20 -22.13
CA HIS A 68 -12.09 4.67 -23.40
C HIS A 68 -12.82 6.01 -23.24
N TRP A 69 -13.76 6.10 -22.29
CA TRP A 69 -14.51 7.33 -22.03
C TRP A 69 -13.62 8.50 -21.61
N TYR A 70 -12.59 8.23 -20.82
CA TYR A 70 -11.72 9.28 -20.30
C TYR A 70 -10.71 9.76 -21.36
N VAL A 71 -10.04 8.83 -22.03
CA VAL A 71 -8.89 9.12 -22.91
C VAL A 71 -9.32 9.35 -24.35
N GLU A 72 -10.21 8.52 -24.88
CA GLU A 72 -10.62 8.55 -26.29
C GLU A 72 -11.78 9.52 -26.50
N ASP A 73 -12.86 9.37 -25.74
CA ASP A 73 -14.03 10.24 -25.86
C ASP A 73 -13.84 11.61 -25.19
N GLY A 74 -12.81 11.75 -24.35
CA GLY A 74 -12.46 13.00 -23.70
C GLY A 74 -13.52 13.52 -22.73
N MET A 75 -14.35 12.64 -22.16
CA MET A 75 -15.48 13.00 -21.28
C MET A 75 -15.09 13.76 -20.01
N SER A 76 -13.80 13.78 -19.67
CA SER A 76 -13.25 14.54 -18.54
C SER A 76 -12.78 15.95 -18.91
N LYS A 77 -12.64 16.29 -20.19
CA LYS A 77 -12.15 17.61 -20.60
C LYS A 77 -13.30 18.60 -20.57
N LYS A 78 -13.25 19.52 -19.61
CA LYS A 78 -14.11 20.71 -19.55
C LYS A 78 -13.55 21.82 -20.42
#